data_AF-A0A4Q6AFJ5-F1
#
_entry.id   AF-A0A4Q6AFJ5-F1
#
_cell.length_a   1.000
_cell.length_b   1.000
_cell.length_c   1.000
_cell.angle_alpha   90.00
_cell.angle_beta   90.00
_cell.angle_gamma   90.00
#
_symmetry.space_group_name_H-M   'P 1'
#
loop_
_entity.id
_entity.type
_entity.pdbx_description
1 polymer ?
#
loop_
_entity_poly.entity_id
_entity_poly.type
_entity_poly.pdbx_seq_one_letter_code
_entity_poly.pdbx_strand_id
1 'polypeptide(L)'
;MLSPLRQPDAIEIERQQKAIKALEQFFNTAAPIITYYSCTTPKEVFEIKGFDYHPMMYVDTTGGLADTGNRVFSGNNSEFYNHEIVHLFVQKLFPGCDMFFNEGIAMYLAGSGNHDFSWHKNNVRLASKAVAEINFQDHLGIFARQYVGDTSLPYLTAALVCQRALRLNGTAALPGLMDAKADVWTAMESIGLNRENFNTELHKELQL
;
A
#
# COMPACT_ATOMS: atom_id res chain seq x y z
N MET A 1 6.92 -19.89 -6.61
CA MET A 1 7.11 -20.42 -7.98
C MET A 1 7.62 -19.28 -8.83
N LEU A 2 8.58 -19.52 -9.72
CA LEU A 2 9.12 -18.50 -10.62
C LEU A 2 8.53 -18.74 -12.01
N SER A 3 8.23 -17.67 -12.74
CA SER A 3 7.89 -17.78 -14.15
C SER A 3 9.00 -18.59 -14.87
N PRO A 4 8.65 -19.56 -15.73
CA PRO A 4 9.65 -20.34 -16.47
C PRO A 4 10.49 -19.48 -17.41
N LEU A 5 10.06 -18.24 -17.66
CA LEU A 5 10.75 -17.25 -18.48
C LEU A 5 11.73 -16.38 -17.66
N ARG A 6 11.83 -16.58 -16.35
CA ARG A 6 12.65 -15.77 -15.46
C ARG A 6 13.69 -16.62 -14.71
N GLN A 7 14.91 -16.09 -14.63
CA GLN A 7 15.91 -16.56 -13.67
C GLN A 7 15.77 -15.76 -12.38
N PRO A 8 15.79 -16.40 -11.20
CA PRO A 8 15.66 -15.68 -9.95
C PRO A 8 16.80 -14.68 -9.75
N ASP A 9 16.46 -13.46 -9.34
CA ASP A 9 17.44 -12.45 -8.95
C ASP A 9 17.75 -12.56 -7.45
N ALA A 10 18.95 -13.06 -7.13
CA ALA A 10 19.39 -13.25 -5.74
C ALA A 10 19.46 -11.94 -4.94
N ILE A 11 19.76 -10.81 -5.60
CA ILE A 11 19.88 -9.50 -4.94
C ILE A 11 18.48 -9.02 -4.55
N GLU A 12 17.49 -9.15 -5.43
CA GLU A 12 16.11 -8.77 -5.13
C GLU A 12 15.50 -9.68 -4.05
N ILE A 13 15.79 -10.98 -4.08
CA ILE A 13 15.38 -11.92 -3.04
C ILE A 13 15.95 -11.50 -1.68
N GLU A 14 17.26 -11.23 -1.60
CA GLU A 14 17.89 -10.79 -0.35
C GLU A 14 17.29 -9.45 0.13
N ARG A 15 17.02 -8.52 -0.79
CA ARG A 15 16.34 -7.25 -0.49
C ARG A 15 14.94 -7.48 0.08
N GLN A 16 14.15 -8.36 -0.50
CA GLN A 16 12.80 -8.67 -0.02
C GLN A 16 12.84 -9.35 1.35
N GLN A 17 13.81 -10.24 1.59
CA GLN A 17 14.01 -10.86 2.91
C GLN A 17 14.36 -9.82 3.99
N LYS A 18 15.24 -8.87 3.67
CA LYS A 18 15.57 -7.75 4.58
C LYS A 18 14.35 -6.89 4.87
N ALA A 19 13.53 -6.59 3.85
CA ALA A 19 12.30 -5.82 4.04
C ALA A 19 11.28 -6.57 4.92
N ILE A 20 11.10 -7.88 4.72
CA ILE A 20 10.27 -8.72 5.60
C ILE A 20 10.77 -8.64 7.04
N LYS A 21 12.08 -8.75 7.29
CA LYS A 21 12.67 -8.62 8.64
C LYS A 21 12.40 -7.25 9.27
N ALA A 22 12.45 -6.18 8.49
CA ALA A 22 12.10 -4.85 8.96
C ALA A 22 10.59 -4.74 9.31
N LEU A 23 9.71 -5.37 8.52
CA LEU A 23 8.28 -5.43 8.83
C LEU A 23 8.00 -6.25 10.09
N GLU A 24 8.72 -7.35 10.32
CA GLU A 24 8.60 -8.12 11.56
C GLU A 24 8.92 -7.28 12.80
N GLN A 25 9.96 -6.44 12.71
CA GLN A 25 10.34 -5.52 13.77
C GLN A 25 9.31 -4.39 13.93
N PHE A 26 8.86 -3.79 12.83
CA PHE A 26 7.89 -2.70 12.85
C PHE A 26 6.57 -3.14 13.48
N PHE A 27 6.02 -4.27 13.04
CA PHE A 27 4.75 -4.81 13.54
C PHE A 27 4.90 -5.63 14.83
N ASN A 28 6.14 -5.85 15.29
CA ASN A 28 6.46 -6.71 16.43
C ASN A 28 5.78 -8.08 16.33
N THR A 29 5.86 -8.70 15.14
CA THR A 29 5.24 -10.00 14.86
C THR A 29 6.07 -10.76 13.84
N ALA A 30 6.10 -12.09 13.93
CA ALA A 30 6.73 -12.90 12.88
C ALA A 30 5.94 -12.79 11.57
N ALA A 31 6.64 -12.85 10.44
CA ALA A 31 5.98 -12.90 9.14
C ALA A 31 5.08 -14.15 9.04
N PRO A 32 3.95 -14.09 8.33
CA PRO A 32 3.27 -15.32 7.92
C PRO A 32 4.18 -16.14 7.00
N ILE A 33 3.87 -17.43 6.81
CA ILE A 33 4.53 -18.22 5.76
C ILE A 33 4.01 -17.72 4.42
N ILE A 34 4.89 -17.11 3.63
CA ILE A 34 4.54 -16.47 2.35
C ILE A 34 4.87 -17.41 1.20
N THR A 35 3.90 -17.68 0.34
CA THR A 35 4.17 -18.31 -0.95
C THR A 35 4.28 -17.23 -2.01
N TYR A 36 5.48 -17.01 -2.52
CA TYR A 36 5.74 -15.96 -3.51
C TYR A 36 5.74 -16.52 -4.94
N TYR A 37 5.03 -15.84 -5.83
CA TYR A 37 4.96 -16.08 -7.26
C TYR A 37 5.53 -14.87 -7.99
N SER A 38 6.67 -15.06 -8.67
CA SER A 38 7.31 -13.98 -9.41
C SER A 38 7.03 -14.13 -10.90
N CYS A 39 6.22 -13.22 -11.42
CA CYS A 39 5.80 -13.14 -12.80
C CYS A 39 6.46 -11.94 -13.50
N THR A 40 6.62 -12.05 -14.81
CA THR A 40 7.23 -10.98 -15.63
C THR A 40 6.24 -9.85 -15.94
N THR A 41 4.94 -10.16 -15.97
CA THR A 41 3.87 -9.23 -16.35
C THR A 41 2.59 -9.51 -15.57
N PRO A 42 1.64 -8.56 -15.49
CA PRO A 42 0.31 -8.81 -14.92
C PRO A 42 -0.43 -9.93 -15.66
N LYS A 43 -0.22 -10.06 -16.97
CA LYS A 43 -0.76 -11.16 -17.78
C LYS A 43 -0.43 -12.53 -17.20
N GLU A 44 0.85 -12.79 -16.89
CA GLU A 44 1.27 -14.06 -16.30
C GLU A 44 0.61 -14.32 -14.95
N VAL A 45 0.37 -13.28 -14.14
CA VAL A 45 -0.35 -13.40 -12.85
C VAL A 45 -1.76 -13.94 -13.06
N PHE A 46 -2.48 -13.47 -14.09
CA PHE A 46 -3.81 -13.97 -14.40
C PHE A 46 -3.77 -15.39 -15.00
N GLU A 47 -2.78 -15.70 -15.85
CA GLU A 47 -2.63 -17.04 -16.44
C GLU A 47 -2.40 -18.12 -15.38
N ILE A 48 -1.53 -17.88 -14.39
CA ILE A 48 -1.31 -18.84 -13.29
C ILE A 48 -2.52 -18.96 -12.35
N LYS A 49 -3.40 -17.96 -12.34
CA LYS A 49 -4.69 -18.02 -11.64
C LYS A 49 -5.78 -18.72 -12.46
N GLY A 50 -5.47 -19.16 -13.69
CA GLY A 50 -6.36 -19.93 -14.54
C GLY A 50 -7.29 -19.09 -15.42
N PHE A 51 -6.98 -17.81 -15.64
CA PHE A 51 -7.73 -16.98 -16.58
C PHE A 51 -7.19 -17.14 -18.00
N ASP A 52 -8.09 -17.46 -18.93
CA ASP A 52 -7.80 -17.37 -20.37
C ASP A 52 -7.82 -15.90 -20.86
N TYR A 53 -8.64 -15.07 -20.22
CA TYR A 53 -8.75 -13.64 -20.49
C TYR A 53 -9.27 -12.87 -19.27
N HIS A 54 -8.65 -11.73 -18.99
CA HIS A 54 -9.09 -10.73 -18.04
C HIS A 54 -8.63 -9.33 -18.51
N PRO A 55 -9.46 -8.27 -18.46
CA PRO A 55 -9.08 -6.95 -18.98
C PRO A 55 -7.76 -6.41 -18.41
N MET A 56 -7.51 -6.64 -17.11
CA MET A 56 -6.30 -6.18 -16.43
C MET A 56 -5.02 -6.89 -16.89
N MET A 57 -5.12 -7.96 -17.69
CA MET A 57 -3.95 -8.58 -18.35
C MET A 57 -3.28 -7.65 -19.36
N TYR A 58 -4.00 -6.63 -19.86
CA TYR A 58 -3.56 -5.78 -20.96
C TYR A 58 -3.67 -4.27 -20.67
N VAL A 59 -4.44 -3.88 -19.64
CA VAL A 59 -4.60 -2.48 -19.25
C VAL A 59 -3.42 -2.03 -18.39
N ASP A 60 -2.98 -2.86 -17.45
CA ASP A 60 -1.90 -2.53 -16.54
C ASP A 60 -0.57 -3.06 -17.07
N THR A 61 0.46 -2.22 -17.00
CA THR A 61 1.82 -2.58 -17.44
C THR A 61 2.65 -3.17 -16.30
N THR A 62 2.26 -2.92 -15.05
CA THR A 62 2.84 -3.47 -13.83
C THR A 62 1.73 -3.66 -12.80
N GLY A 63 1.94 -4.53 -11.81
CA GLY A 63 0.96 -4.79 -10.77
C GLY A 63 1.19 -6.14 -10.10
N GLY A 64 0.31 -6.50 -9.20
CA GLY A 64 0.38 -7.75 -8.46
C GLY A 64 -0.69 -7.74 -7.37
N LEU A 65 -0.69 -8.77 -6.54
CA LEU A 65 -1.69 -8.90 -5.49
C LEU A 65 -1.24 -9.85 -4.38
N ALA A 66 -1.62 -9.52 -3.16
CA ALA A 66 -1.77 -10.46 -2.06
C ALA A 66 -3.10 -11.22 -2.19
N ASP A 67 -3.04 -12.54 -2.12
CA ASP A 67 -4.19 -13.44 -2.22
C ASP A 67 -4.35 -14.26 -0.94
N THR A 68 -5.52 -14.90 -0.84
CA THR A 68 -5.86 -15.89 0.17
C THR A 68 -4.75 -16.94 0.36
N GLY A 69 -4.51 -17.29 1.63
CA GLY A 69 -3.49 -18.26 2.00
C GLY A 69 -2.05 -17.72 1.97
N ASN A 70 -1.87 -16.41 2.20
CA ASN A 70 -0.56 -15.74 2.26
C ASN A 70 0.25 -15.90 0.96
N ARG A 71 -0.43 -15.76 -0.18
CA ARG A 71 0.19 -15.84 -1.50
C ARG A 71 0.42 -14.42 -2.00
N VAL A 72 1.61 -14.17 -2.54
CA VAL A 72 1.91 -12.91 -3.22
C VAL A 72 2.25 -13.21 -4.67
N PHE A 73 1.62 -12.48 -5.57
CA PHE A 73 1.91 -12.50 -6.99
C PHE A 73 2.50 -11.15 -7.38
N SER A 74 3.75 -11.13 -7.83
CA SER A 74 4.33 -9.95 -8.45
C SER A 74 4.25 -10.07 -9.96
N GLY A 75 3.69 -9.07 -10.63
CA GLY A 75 3.59 -8.96 -12.08
C GLY A 75 4.43 -7.80 -12.63
N ASN A 76 5.46 -7.38 -11.89
CA ASN A 76 6.35 -6.27 -12.22
C ASN A 76 7.76 -6.72 -12.64
N ASN A 77 7.97 -8.02 -12.92
CA ASN A 77 9.28 -8.60 -13.23
C ASN A 77 10.32 -8.39 -12.11
N SER A 78 9.90 -8.41 -10.84
CA SER A 78 10.78 -8.27 -9.68
C SER A 78 10.44 -9.29 -8.57
N GLU A 79 11.45 -9.75 -7.82
CA GLU A 79 11.26 -10.46 -6.54
C GLU A 79 11.04 -9.50 -5.37
N PHE A 80 11.17 -8.20 -5.59
CA PHE A 80 10.87 -7.18 -4.60
C PHE A 80 9.47 -6.58 -4.84
N TYR A 81 8.52 -6.97 -3.99
CA TYR A 81 7.14 -6.51 -4.06
C TYR A 81 6.56 -6.29 -2.66
N ASN A 82 7.22 -5.38 -1.93
CA ASN A 82 7.02 -5.20 -0.51
C ASN A 82 5.63 -4.63 -0.15
N HIS A 83 4.95 -3.94 -1.07
CA HIS A 83 3.61 -3.41 -0.86
C HIS A 83 2.62 -4.54 -0.49
N GLU A 84 2.56 -5.59 -1.30
CA GLU A 84 1.69 -6.74 -1.05
C GLU A 84 2.06 -7.52 0.20
N ILE A 85 3.35 -7.53 0.54
CA ILE A 85 3.83 -8.17 1.76
C ILE A 85 3.27 -7.45 3.00
N VAL A 86 3.16 -6.11 2.97
CA VAL A 86 2.55 -5.36 4.07
C VAL A 86 1.09 -5.78 4.29
N HIS A 87 0.31 -5.98 3.22
CA HIS A 87 -1.08 -6.44 3.36
C HIS A 87 -1.18 -7.78 4.10
N LEU A 88 -0.22 -8.69 3.95
CA LEU A 88 -0.21 -9.95 4.70
C LEU A 88 0.00 -9.74 6.21
N PHE A 89 0.83 -8.77 6.60
CA PHE A 89 0.99 -8.40 8.02
C PHE A 89 -0.29 -7.77 8.58
N VAL A 90 -0.90 -6.86 7.83
CA VAL A 90 -2.16 -6.22 8.21
C VAL A 90 -3.26 -7.26 8.34
N GLN A 91 -3.42 -8.17 7.37
CA GLN A 91 -4.42 -9.23 7.41
C GLN A 91 -4.24 -10.15 8.63
N LYS A 92 -2.99 -10.46 9.00
CA LYS A 92 -2.68 -11.29 10.17
C LYS A 92 -3.00 -10.61 11.49
N LEU A 93 -2.71 -9.31 11.63
CA LEU A 93 -2.83 -8.58 12.89
C LEU A 93 -4.20 -7.92 13.07
N PHE A 94 -4.79 -7.44 11.99
CA PHE A 94 -5.99 -6.63 11.96
C PHE A 94 -6.98 -7.22 10.93
N PRO A 95 -7.46 -8.45 11.14
CA PRO A 95 -8.40 -9.09 10.22
C PRO A 95 -9.68 -8.25 10.11
N GLY A 96 -10.05 -7.88 8.88
CA GLY A 96 -11.20 -7.03 8.60
C GLY A 96 -10.90 -5.52 8.63
N CYS A 97 -9.63 -5.12 8.75
CA CYS A 97 -9.20 -3.73 8.58
C CYS A 97 -9.78 -3.12 7.29
N ASP A 98 -10.27 -1.88 7.37
CA ASP A 98 -10.78 -1.16 6.21
C ASP A 98 -9.67 -1.00 5.15
N MET A 99 -10.04 -1.20 3.88
CA MET A 99 -9.10 -1.13 2.77
C MET A 99 -8.42 0.23 2.66
N PHE A 100 -9.07 1.31 3.08
CA PHE A 100 -8.45 2.63 3.17
C PHE A 100 -7.18 2.58 4.04
N PHE A 101 -7.25 2.06 5.26
CA PHE A 101 -6.07 1.98 6.13
C PHE A 101 -5.07 0.90 5.71
N ASN A 102 -5.56 -0.21 5.14
CA ASN A 102 -4.70 -1.28 4.63
C ASN A 102 -3.79 -0.79 3.48
N GLU A 103 -4.37 -0.10 2.50
CA GLU A 103 -3.62 0.53 1.40
C GLU A 103 -2.76 1.70 1.90
N GLY A 104 -3.27 2.47 2.86
CA GLY A 104 -2.53 3.58 3.47
C GLY A 104 -1.22 3.14 4.11
N ILE A 105 -1.23 2.09 4.93
CA ILE A 105 0.00 1.60 5.59
C ILE A 105 0.94 0.92 4.60
N ALA A 106 0.42 0.22 3.58
CA ALA A 106 1.22 -0.38 2.52
C ALA A 106 1.93 0.70 1.68
N MET A 107 1.20 1.73 1.27
CA MET A 107 1.74 2.90 0.59
C MET A 107 2.78 3.65 1.45
N TYR A 108 2.51 3.84 2.74
CA TYR A 108 3.44 4.51 3.65
C TYR A 108 4.76 3.74 3.83
N LEU A 109 4.70 2.42 4.04
CA LEU A 109 5.88 1.59 4.33
C LEU A 109 6.64 1.13 3.08
N ALA A 110 5.95 0.95 1.96
CA ALA A 110 6.51 0.32 0.77
C ALA A 110 6.35 1.16 -0.52
N GLY A 111 5.63 2.28 -0.49
CA GLY A 111 5.28 3.03 -1.68
C GLY A 111 4.25 2.30 -2.54
N SER A 112 4.09 2.71 -3.80
CA SER A 112 3.21 2.04 -4.76
C SER A 112 3.82 2.08 -6.17
N GLY A 113 3.47 1.10 -7.00
CA GLY A 113 4.14 0.88 -8.28
C GLY A 113 5.65 0.71 -8.08
N ASN A 114 6.44 1.57 -8.73
CA ASN A 114 7.90 1.56 -8.66
C ASN A 114 8.48 2.70 -7.80
N HIS A 115 7.64 3.40 -7.03
CA HIS A 115 8.02 4.60 -6.31
C HIS A 115 7.75 4.47 -4.82
N ASP A 116 8.66 5.01 -4.00
CA ASP A 116 8.48 5.08 -2.55
C ASP A 116 7.50 6.20 -2.14
N PHE A 117 7.08 6.17 -0.88
CA PHE A 117 6.16 7.16 -0.32
C PHE A 117 6.66 8.60 -0.48
N SER A 118 7.95 8.84 -0.29
CA SER A 118 8.56 10.18 -0.40
C SER A 118 8.48 10.72 -1.82
N TRP A 119 8.72 9.86 -2.81
CA TRP A 119 8.53 10.20 -4.22
C TRP A 119 7.09 10.61 -4.49
N HIS A 120 6.11 9.85 -4.01
CA HIS A 120 4.69 10.16 -4.24
C HIS A 120 4.25 11.49 -3.62
N LYS A 121 4.72 11.79 -2.40
CA LYS A 121 4.52 13.10 -1.77
C LYS A 121 5.13 14.20 -2.63
N ASN A 122 6.38 14.05 -3.05
CA ASN A 122 7.07 15.05 -3.85
C ASN A 122 6.42 15.25 -5.22
N ASN A 123 5.98 14.17 -5.87
CA ASN A 123 5.27 14.23 -7.13
C ASN A 123 4.01 15.10 -7.01
N VAL A 124 3.18 14.89 -5.97
CA VAL A 124 1.99 15.72 -5.73
C VAL A 124 2.35 17.17 -5.36
N ARG A 125 3.41 17.38 -4.56
CA ARG A 125 3.87 18.73 -4.20
C ARG A 125 4.36 19.53 -5.40
N LEU A 126 5.07 18.89 -6.33
CA LEU A 126 5.66 19.54 -7.50
C LEU A 126 4.66 19.71 -8.65
N ALA A 127 3.73 18.76 -8.81
CA ALA A 127 2.80 18.74 -9.93
C ALA A 127 1.72 19.83 -9.85
N SER A 128 1.47 20.43 -8.70
CA SER A 128 0.47 21.48 -8.59
C SER A 128 1.08 22.83 -8.21
N LYS A 129 0.70 23.87 -8.96
CA LYS A 129 0.77 25.27 -8.50
C LYS A 129 -0.20 25.54 -7.33
N ALA A 130 -0.95 24.52 -6.90
CA ALA A 130 -2.15 24.60 -6.11
C ALA A 130 -2.28 23.40 -5.16
N VAL A 131 -1.19 22.98 -4.50
CA VAL A 131 -1.25 21.89 -3.51
C VAL A 131 -2.37 22.15 -2.50
N ALA A 132 -2.56 23.42 -2.14
CA ALA A 132 -3.62 23.90 -1.27
C ALA A 132 -5.07 23.68 -1.78
N GLU A 133 -5.28 23.38 -3.07
CA GLU A 133 -6.61 23.16 -3.66
C GLU A 133 -7.04 21.68 -3.59
N ILE A 134 -6.14 20.74 -3.28
CA ILE A 134 -6.52 19.33 -3.14
C ILE A 134 -7.41 19.19 -1.89
N ASN A 135 -8.63 18.71 -2.11
CA ASN A 135 -9.54 18.32 -1.04
C ASN A 135 -9.39 16.81 -0.76
N PHE A 136 -8.56 16.46 0.21
CA PHE A 136 -8.32 15.08 0.61
C PHE A 136 -9.58 14.32 1.05
N GLN A 137 -10.63 15.00 1.53
CA GLN A 137 -11.89 14.34 1.88
C GLN A 137 -12.58 13.68 0.66
N ASP A 138 -12.29 14.16 -0.55
CA ASP A 138 -12.85 13.61 -1.80
C ASP A 138 -12.12 12.31 -2.25
N HIS A 139 -11.08 11.90 -1.50
CA HIS A 139 -10.16 10.82 -1.85
C HIS A 139 -10.16 9.68 -0.83
N LEU A 140 -11.27 9.47 -0.10
CA LEU A 140 -11.41 8.34 0.82
C LEU A 140 -11.78 7.03 0.12
N GLY A 141 -12.28 7.09 -1.11
CA GLY A 141 -12.65 5.92 -1.90
C GLY A 141 -11.43 5.27 -2.54
N ILE A 142 -10.92 4.18 -1.96
CA ILE A 142 -9.64 3.59 -2.36
C ILE A 142 -9.62 3.06 -3.81
N PHE A 143 -10.78 2.68 -4.34
CA PHE A 143 -10.93 2.22 -5.73
C PHE A 143 -11.13 3.36 -6.75
N ALA A 144 -11.17 4.61 -6.29
CA ALA A 144 -11.32 5.77 -7.17
C ALA A 144 -10.06 5.98 -8.01
N ARG A 145 -10.23 6.18 -9.32
CA ARG A 145 -9.12 6.41 -10.26
C ARG A 145 -8.77 7.89 -10.36
N GLN A 146 -8.28 8.46 -9.26
CA GLN A 146 -7.88 9.87 -9.17
C GLN A 146 -6.37 9.94 -8.99
N TYR A 147 -5.67 10.55 -9.95
CA TYR A 147 -4.21 10.52 -10.02
C TYR A 147 -3.59 11.89 -10.28
N VAL A 148 -2.36 12.05 -9.80
CA VAL A 148 -1.44 13.12 -10.19
C VAL A 148 -0.18 12.44 -10.70
N GLY A 149 0.04 12.44 -12.02
CA GLY A 149 1.05 11.56 -12.62
C GLY A 149 0.78 10.10 -12.22
N ASP A 150 1.79 9.41 -11.72
CA ASP A 150 1.68 8.02 -11.25
C ASP A 150 1.26 7.90 -9.78
N THR A 151 0.93 9.01 -9.09
CA THR A 151 0.45 8.97 -7.70
C THR A 151 -1.07 8.86 -7.64
N SER A 152 -1.56 7.75 -7.07
CA SER A 152 -2.96 7.61 -6.66
C SER A 152 -3.28 8.53 -5.48
N LEU A 153 -4.20 9.48 -5.66
CA LEU A 153 -4.63 10.40 -4.60
C LEU A 153 -5.32 9.66 -3.44
N PRO A 154 -6.18 8.63 -3.64
CA PRO A 154 -6.71 7.87 -2.53
C PRO A 154 -5.66 7.15 -1.69
N TYR A 155 -4.65 6.54 -2.34
CA TYR A 155 -3.58 5.83 -1.65
C TYR A 155 -2.70 6.80 -0.87
N LEU A 156 -2.35 7.94 -1.49
CA LEU A 156 -1.60 8.99 -0.81
C LEU A 156 -2.39 9.55 0.38
N THR A 157 -3.68 9.80 0.22
CA THR A 157 -4.57 10.30 1.29
C THR A 157 -4.54 9.36 2.49
N ALA A 158 -4.74 8.07 2.26
CA ALA A 158 -4.66 7.05 3.29
C ALA A 158 -3.27 6.97 3.94
N ALA A 159 -2.21 7.06 3.14
CA ALA A 159 -0.84 7.03 3.64
C ALA A 159 -0.48 8.25 4.50
N LEU A 160 -1.02 9.44 4.21
CA LEU A 160 -0.87 10.63 5.05
C LEU A 160 -1.59 10.46 6.40
N VAL A 161 -2.73 9.79 6.42
CA VAL A 161 -3.43 9.41 7.66
C VAL A 161 -2.58 8.45 8.50
N CYS A 162 -2.02 7.40 7.88
CA CYS A 162 -1.11 6.47 8.56
C CYS A 162 0.19 7.15 9.02
N GLN A 163 0.77 8.04 8.21
CA GLN A 163 1.92 8.87 8.58
C GLN A 163 1.61 9.67 9.86
N ARG A 164 0.45 10.33 9.92
CA ARG A 164 0.03 11.07 11.11
C ARG A 164 -0.05 10.17 12.33
N ALA A 165 -0.75 9.03 12.20
CA ALA A 165 -0.94 8.09 13.30
C ALA A 165 0.39 7.63 13.89
N LEU A 166 1.32 7.23 13.02
CA LEU A 166 2.65 6.78 13.40
C LEU A 166 3.52 7.91 13.97
N ARG A 167 3.40 9.14 13.45
CA ARG A 167 4.11 10.30 13.97
C ARG A 167 3.64 10.68 15.38
N LEU A 168 2.34 10.58 15.65
CA LEU A 168 1.77 10.95 16.96
C LEU A 168 2.03 9.90 18.02
N ASN A 169 1.78 8.62 17.71
CA ASN A 169 1.72 7.55 18.71
C ASN A 169 2.56 6.32 18.35
N GLY A 170 3.37 6.39 17.28
CA GLY A 170 4.11 5.22 16.78
C GLY A 170 3.18 4.09 16.38
N THR A 171 3.70 2.86 16.42
CA THR A 171 2.95 1.64 16.06
C THR A 171 1.81 1.33 17.03
N ALA A 172 1.78 1.94 18.22
CA ALA A 172 0.67 1.82 19.17
C ALA A 172 -0.64 2.45 18.66
N ALA A 173 -0.59 3.29 17.62
CA ALA A 173 -1.78 3.84 16.97
C ALA A 173 -2.56 2.81 16.14
N LEU A 174 -1.85 1.80 15.61
CA LEU A 174 -2.40 0.92 14.57
C LEU A 174 -3.63 0.12 15.02
N PRO A 175 -3.69 -0.46 16.24
CA PRO A 175 -4.89 -1.20 16.66
C PRO A 175 -6.17 -0.37 16.67
N GLY A 176 -6.09 0.91 17.03
CA GLY A 176 -7.25 1.81 17.03
C GLY A 176 -7.62 2.29 15.61
N LEU A 177 -6.60 2.55 14.79
CA LEU A 177 -6.81 2.99 13.40
C LEU A 177 -7.32 1.87 12.50
N MET A 178 -6.90 0.62 12.75
CA MET A 178 -7.20 -0.56 11.92
C MET A 178 -8.29 -1.45 12.53
N ASP A 179 -9.11 -0.92 13.45
CA ASP A 179 -10.22 -1.66 14.04
C ASP A 179 -11.30 -1.93 12.99
N ALA A 180 -11.50 -3.21 12.66
CA ALA A 180 -12.48 -3.70 11.69
C ALA A 180 -13.94 -3.34 12.02
N LYS A 181 -14.24 -2.89 13.25
CA LYS A 181 -15.60 -2.52 13.68
C LYS A 181 -15.92 -1.04 13.49
N ALA A 182 -14.90 -0.20 13.33
CA ALA A 182 -15.08 1.23 13.17
C ALA A 182 -15.19 1.59 11.69
N ASP A 183 -16.06 2.55 11.35
CA ASP A 183 -15.95 3.19 10.04
C ASP A 183 -14.71 4.09 10.00
N VAL A 184 -14.30 4.44 8.78
CA VAL A 184 -13.09 5.23 8.51
C VAL A 184 -13.04 6.52 9.36
N TRP A 185 -14.15 7.25 9.52
CA TRP A 185 -14.14 8.48 10.31
C TRP A 185 -14.00 8.22 11.80
N THR A 186 -14.74 7.26 12.35
CA THR A 186 -14.61 6.87 13.77
C THR A 186 -13.19 6.39 14.10
N ALA A 187 -12.56 5.60 13.24
CA ALA A 187 -11.18 5.16 13.45
C ALA A 187 -10.19 6.34 13.49
N MET A 188 -10.41 7.36 12.66
CA MET A 188 -9.57 8.56 12.57
C MET A 188 -9.72 9.53 13.76
N GLU A 189 -10.79 9.43 14.56
CA GLU A 189 -10.93 10.21 15.80
C GLU A 189 -9.82 9.91 16.80
N SER A 190 -9.32 8.66 16.82
CA SER A 190 -8.23 8.20 17.70
C SER A 190 -6.91 8.95 17.47
N ILE A 191 -6.75 9.59 16.31
CA ILE A 191 -5.58 10.38 15.91
C ILE A 191 -5.93 11.86 15.71
N GLY A 192 -7.06 12.29 16.27
CA GLY A 192 -7.51 13.68 16.29
C GLY A 192 -7.91 14.22 14.91
N LEU A 193 -8.32 13.35 13.99
CA LEU A 193 -8.84 13.76 12.68
C LEU A 193 -10.36 13.69 12.68
N ASN A 194 -10.99 14.71 12.10
CA ASN A 194 -12.42 14.80 11.87
C ASN A 194 -12.68 15.54 10.56
N ARG A 195 -13.94 15.60 10.13
CA ARG A 195 -14.33 16.24 8.85
C ARG A 195 -13.97 17.72 8.76
N GLU A 196 -13.85 18.42 9.89
CA GLU A 196 -13.55 19.86 9.91
C GLU A 196 -12.05 20.12 9.71
N ASN A 197 -11.19 19.27 10.27
CA ASN A 197 -9.74 19.49 10.25
C ASN A 197 -8.99 18.61 9.23
N PHE A 198 -9.64 17.60 8.64
CA PHE A 198 -9.00 16.57 7.82
C PHE A 198 -8.08 17.14 6.75
N ASN A 199 -8.59 18.02 5.89
CA ASN A 199 -7.79 18.63 4.83
C ASN A 199 -6.62 19.42 5.36
N THR A 200 -6.87 20.28 6.35
CA THR A 200 -5.83 21.15 6.89
C THR A 200 -4.69 20.34 7.50
N GLU A 201 -5.02 19.25 8.19
CA GLU A 201 -4.01 18.37 8.78
C GLU A 201 -3.28 17.54 7.73
N LEU A 202 -3.97 16.99 6.72
CA LEU A 202 -3.31 16.22 5.65
C LEU A 202 -2.40 17.09 4.77
N HIS A 203 -2.76 18.36 4.55
CA HIS A 203 -1.87 19.33 3.90
C HIS A 203 -0.58 19.53 4.70
N LYS A 204 -0.65 19.55 6.04
CA LYS A 204 0.55 19.61 6.88
C LYS A 204 1.37 18.32 6.74
N GLU A 205 0.74 17.15 6.83
CA GLU A 205 1.43 15.86 6.67
C GLU A 205 2.12 15.74 5.32
N LEU A 206 1.53 16.28 4.25
CA LEU A 206 2.11 16.28 2.91
C LEU A 206 3.42 17.09 2.85
N GLN A 207 3.56 18.14 3.67
CA GLN A 207 4.75 19.02 3.67
C GLN A 207 5.90 18.54 4.55
N LEU A 208 5.64 17.65 5.51
CA LEU A 208 6.67 17.01 6.34
C LEU A 208 7.65 16.19 5.50
#